data_AF-A0A2M8PLA8-F1
#
_entry.id   AF-A0A2M8PLA8-F1
#
_cell.length_a   1.000
_cell.length_b   1.000
_cell.length_c   1.000
_cell.angle_alpha   90.00
_cell.angle_beta   90.00
_cell.angle_gamma   90.00
#
_symmetry.space_group_name_H-M   'P 1'
#
loop_
_entity.id
_entity.type
_entity.pdbx_description
1 polymer ?
#
loop_
_entity_poly.entity_id
_entity_poly.type
_entity_poly.pdbx_seq_one_letter_code
_entity_poly.pdbx_strand_id
1 'polypeptide(L)'
;MKKIREHYGKSQEAFAKMLGMEQSHYSRYERGAVRPGPDVVIQIATKLNVTTDYLLGLSDDPIGTSSEADLSDDELALLLHYRAAPDEVKRALAILAGSRAPVAAGNNEGDVPETD
;
A
#
# COMPACT_ATOMS: atom_id res chain seq x y z
N MET A 1 -5.14 -11.81 7.43
CA MET A 1 -6.18 -11.25 6.53
C MET A 1 -6.93 -10.05 7.09
N LYS A 2 -7.40 -10.05 8.35
CA LYS A 2 -8.05 -8.87 8.97
C LYS A 2 -7.27 -7.56 8.78
N LYS A 3 -5.98 -7.56 9.14
CA LYS A 3 -5.09 -6.40 8.99
C LYS A 3 -5.06 -5.85 7.56
N ILE A 4 -5.01 -6.74 6.56
CA ILE A 4 -4.99 -6.36 5.14
C ILE A 4 -6.32 -5.72 4.77
N ARG A 5 -7.46 -6.32 5.13
CA ARG A 5 -8.77 -5.70 4.87
C ARG A 5 -8.89 -4.33 5.53
N GLU A 6 -8.42 -4.19 6.76
CA GLU A 6 -8.44 -2.93 7.50
C GLU A 6 -7.55 -1.87 6.85
N HIS A 7 -6.40 -2.25 6.28
CA HIS A 7 -5.56 -1.36 5.46
C HIS A 7 -6.33 -0.79 4.25
N TYR A 8 -7.18 -1.60 3.60
CA TYR A 8 -8.06 -1.12 2.52
C TYR A 8 -9.32 -0.37 3.02
N GLY A 9 -9.55 -0.27 4.34
CA GLY A 9 -10.71 0.40 4.92
C GLY A 9 -12.06 -0.22 4.54
N LYS A 10 -12.11 -1.52 4.22
CA LYS A 10 -13.33 -2.19 3.72
C LYS A 10 -14.05 -3.02 4.79
N SER A 11 -15.37 -3.11 4.68
CA SER A 11 -16.16 -4.10 5.40
C SER A 11 -15.81 -5.52 4.91
N GLN A 12 -16.14 -6.55 5.70
CA GLN A 12 -15.90 -7.94 5.29
C GLN A 12 -16.64 -8.28 3.98
N GLU A 13 -17.86 -7.78 3.80
CA GLU A 13 -18.65 -7.98 2.60
C GLU A 13 -18.01 -7.30 1.37
N ALA A 14 -17.65 -6.02 1.50
CA ALA A 14 -17.05 -5.28 0.39
C ALA A 14 -15.69 -5.86 -0.01
N PHE A 15 -14.91 -6.33 0.97
CA PHE A 15 -13.62 -6.96 0.71
C PHE A 15 -13.78 -8.34 0.09
N ALA A 16 -14.72 -9.17 0.57
CA ALA A 16 -15.03 -10.47 -0.04
C ALA A 16 -15.49 -10.31 -1.50
N LYS A 17 -16.35 -9.32 -1.77
CA LYS A 17 -16.80 -8.98 -3.13
C LYS A 17 -15.63 -8.58 -4.04
N MET A 18 -14.71 -7.75 -3.55
CA MET A 18 -13.49 -7.38 -4.27
C MET A 18 -12.64 -8.62 -4.61
N LEU A 19 -12.53 -9.54 -3.66
CA LEU A 19 -11.83 -10.81 -3.83
C LEU A 19 -12.61 -11.84 -4.69
N GLY A 20 -13.85 -11.55 -5.07
CA GLY A 20 -14.68 -12.48 -5.85
C GLY A 20 -15.14 -13.70 -5.05
N MET A 21 -15.30 -13.56 -3.73
CA MET A 21 -15.72 -14.64 -2.83
C MET A 21 -16.95 -14.25 -2.01
N GLU A 22 -17.63 -15.26 -1.48
CA GLU A 22 -18.72 -15.05 -0.54
C GLU A 22 -18.20 -14.48 0.79
N GLN A 23 -18.95 -13.56 1.40
CA GLN A 23 -18.59 -12.97 2.69
C GLN A 23 -18.42 -14.02 3.80
N SER A 24 -19.26 -15.07 3.79
CA SER A 24 -19.21 -16.14 4.80
C SER A 24 -17.91 -16.94 4.72
N HIS A 25 -17.43 -17.23 3.51
CA HIS A 25 -16.15 -17.88 3.26
C HIS A 25 -14.98 -16.99 3.69
N TYR A 26 -14.99 -15.72 3.29
CA TYR A 26 -13.96 -14.76 3.72
C TYR A 26 -13.90 -14.63 5.25
N SER A 27 -15.06 -14.55 5.92
CA SER A 27 -15.14 -14.45 7.39
C SER A 27 -14.50 -15.64 8.10
N ARG A 28 -14.58 -16.85 7.53
CA ARG A 28 -13.92 -18.05 8.08
C ARG A 28 -12.40 -17.92 8.01
N TYR A 29 -11.85 -17.39 6.92
CA TYR A 29 -10.42 -17.10 6.80
C TYR A 29 -9.98 -16.02 7.79
N GLU A 30 -10.75 -14.94 7.89
CA GLU A 30 -10.40 -13.81 8.75
C GLU A 30 -10.35 -14.19 10.23
N ARG A 31 -11.29 -15.03 10.69
CA ARG A 31 -11.35 -15.52 12.08
C ARG A 31 -10.45 -16.74 12.34
N GLY A 32 -9.76 -17.25 11.31
CA GLY A 32 -8.89 -18.43 11.42
C GLY A 32 -9.63 -19.76 11.60
N ALA A 33 -10.94 -19.80 11.36
CA ALA A 33 -11.73 -21.02 11.45
C ALA A 33 -11.37 -22.03 10.34
N VAL A 34 -10.90 -21.52 9.19
CA VAL A 34 -10.38 -22.29 8.06
C VAL A 34 -9.10 -21.60 7.59
N ARG A 35 -8.06 -22.35 7.26
CA ARG A 35 -6.89 -21.79 6.57
C ARG A 35 -7.10 -21.81 5.06
N PRO A 36 -6.81 -20.72 4.35
CA PRO A 36 -6.88 -20.71 2.89
C PRO A 36 -5.81 -21.66 2.33
N GLY A 37 -6.18 -22.48 1.35
CA GLY A 37 -5.23 -23.29 0.60
C GLY A 37 -4.38 -22.46 -0.37
N PRO A 38 -3.35 -23.05 -0.99
CA PRO A 38 -2.43 -22.34 -1.90
C PRO A 38 -3.14 -21.57 -3.01
N ASP A 39 -4.13 -22.18 -3.68
CA ASP A 39 -4.86 -21.53 -4.79
C ASP A 39 -5.60 -20.26 -4.35
N VAL A 40 -6.18 -20.30 -3.14
CA VAL A 40 -6.88 -19.14 -2.56
C VAL A 40 -5.88 -18.04 -2.20
N VAL A 41 -4.72 -18.41 -1.66
CA VAL A 41 -3.64 -17.46 -1.35
C VAL A 41 -3.16 -16.78 -2.63
N ILE A 42 -2.91 -17.55 -3.70
CA ILE A 42 -2.49 -17.03 -5.01
C ILE A 42 -3.56 -16.09 -5.59
N GLN A 43 -4.84 -16.49 -5.54
CA GLN A 43 -5.94 -15.67 -6.02
C GLN A 43 -6.02 -14.32 -5.30
N ILE A 44 -5.90 -14.32 -3.97
CA ILE A 44 -5.97 -13.10 -3.16
C ILE A 44 -4.76 -12.20 -3.43
N ALA A 45 -3.55 -12.79 -3.44
CA ALA A 45 -2.30 -12.08 -3.75
C ALA A 45 -2.40 -11.38 -5.12
N THR A 46 -2.83 -12.11 -6.14
CA THR A 46 -3.00 -11.57 -7.51
C THR A 46 -4.03 -10.44 -7.56
N LYS A 47 -5.18 -10.60 -6.91
CA LYS A 47 -6.24 -9.58 -6.91
C LYS A 47 -5.87 -8.29 -6.18
N LEU A 48 -5.07 -8.41 -5.14
CA LEU A 48 -4.60 -7.26 -4.36
C LEU A 48 -3.30 -6.68 -4.92
N ASN A 49 -2.69 -7.34 -5.91
CA ASN A 49 -1.36 -7.06 -6.43
C ASN A 49 -0.31 -6.99 -5.31
N VAL A 50 -0.28 -8.02 -4.47
CA VAL A 50 0.66 -8.16 -3.35
C VAL A 50 1.34 -9.51 -3.37
N THR A 51 2.47 -9.64 -2.67
CA THR A 51 3.18 -10.90 -2.48
C THR A 51 2.44 -11.84 -1.53
N THR A 52 2.70 -13.13 -1.68
CA THR A 52 2.24 -14.13 -0.70
C THR A 52 2.88 -13.93 0.66
N ASP A 53 4.12 -13.44 0.70
CA ASP A 53 4.86 -13.19 1.94
C ASP A 53 4.18 -12.10 2.76
N TYR A 54 3.75 -11.01 2.11
CA TYR A 54 2.90 -10.00 2.74
C TYR A 54 1.56 -10.58 3.21
N LEU A 55 0.89 -11.35 2.35
CA LEU A 55 -0.41 -11.94 2.66
C LEU A 55 -0.36 -12.89 3.87
N LEU A 56 0.74 -13.62 4.01
CA LEU A 56 1.00 -14.58 5.08
C LEU A 56 1.68 -13.97 6.31
N GLY A 57 2.07 -12.70 6.26
CA GLY A 57 2.73 -11.98 7.37
C GLY A 57 4.20 -12.36 7.57
N LEU A 58 4.86 -12.82 6.52
CA LEU A 58 6.31 -13.06 6.46
C LEU A 58 7.08 -11.78 6.08
N SER A 59 6.39 -10.78 5.53
CA SER A 59 6.92 -9.47 5.17
C SER A 59 5.89 -8.38 5.46
N ASP A 60 6.36 -7.18 5.80
CA ASP A 60 5.51 -5.97 5.86
C ASP A 60 5.45 -5.23 4.51
N ASP A 61 6.28 -5.65 3.53
CA ASP A 61 6.33 -5.11 2.19
C ASP A 61 5.31 -5.81 1.26
N PRO A 62 4.25 -5.12 0.80
CA PRO A 62 3.22 -5.70 -0.04
C PRO A 62 3.71 -6.10 -1.43
N ILE A 63 4.70 -5.42 -2.00
CA ILE A 63 5.15 -5.64 -3.38
C ILE A 63 6.36 -6.60 -3.38
N GLY A 64 6.98 -6.79 -2.22
CA GLY A 64 8.23 -7.52 -2.09
C GLY A 64 9.40 -6.62 -2.49
N THR A 65 10.61 -7.07 -2.15
CA THR A 65 11.83 -6.37 -2.54
C THR A 65 12.05 -6.55 -4.05
N SER A 66 11.32 -5.79 -4.86
CA SER A 66 11.64 -5.59 -6.26
C SER A 66 13.02 -4.96 -6.29
N SER A 67 13.99 -5.62 -6.91
CA SER A 67 15.22 -4.93 -7.26
C SER A 67 14.85 -3.84 -8.27
N GLU A 68 15.62 -2.75 -8.38
CA GLU A 68 15.36 -1.73 -9.41
C GLU A 68 15.30 -2.31 -10.84
N ALA A 69 15.73 -3.56 -11.04
CA ALA A 69 15.69 -4.29 -12.31
C ALA A 69 14.32 -4.90 -12.68
N ASP A 70 13.31 -4.84 -11.80
CA ASP A 70 12.00 -5.50 -12.02
C ASP A 70 10.88 -4.54 -12.45
N LEU A 71 11.18 -3.26 -12.68
CA LEU A 71 10.19 -2.28 -13.15
C LEU A 71 9.96 -2.44 -14.66
N SER A 72 8.69 -2.44 -15.06
CA SER A 72 8.35 -2.24 -16.48
C SER A 72 8.80 -0.86 -16.97
N ASP A 73 8.95 -0.70 -18.28
CA ASP A 73 9.37 0.58 -18.88
C ASP A 73 8.46 1.75 -18.47
N ASP A 74 7.16 1.51 -18.34
CA ASP A 74 6.18 2.52 -17.93
C ASP A 74 6.31 2.88 -16.44
N GLU A 75 6.60 1.91 -15.57
CA GLU A 75 6.83 2.14 -14.14
C GLU A 75 8.15 2.88 -13.90
N LEU A 76 9.20 2.49 -14.63
CA LEU A 76 10.48 3.18 -14.62
C LEU A 76 10.32 4.62 -15.11
N ALA A 77 9.61 4.82 -16.22
CA ALA A 77 9.31 6.14 -16.73
C ALA A 77 8.57 6.97 -15.68
N LEU A 78 7.51 6.42 -15.06
CA LEU A 78 6.76 7.13 -14.03
C LEU A 78 7.65 7.56 -12.85
N LEU A 79 8.55 6.69 -12.40
CA LEU A 79 9.48 6.94 -11.31
C LEU A 79 10.52 8.01 -11.66
N LEU A 80 11.07 7.98 -12.88
CA LEU A 80 12.01 8.99 -13.38
C LEU A 80 11.33 10.37 -13.47
N HIS A 81 10.12 10.42 -14.03
CA HIS A 81 9.34 11.66 -14.09
C HIS A 81 9.01 12.18 -12.69
N TYR A 82 8.63 11.30 -11.76
CA TYR A 82 8.39 11.68 -10.37
C TYR A 82 9.63 12.29 -9.72
N ARG A 83 10.82 11.67 -9.88
CA ARG A 83 12.07 12.17 -9.29
C ARG A 83 12.41 13.58 -9.79
N ALA A 84 12.22 13.82 -11.09
CA ALA A 84 12.48 15.10 -11.76
C ALA A 84 11.39 16.16 -11.52
N ALA A 85 10.21 15.78 -11.02
CA ALA A 85 9.09 16.69 -10.91
C ALA A 85 9.26 17.70 -9.75
N PRO A 86 8.67 18.91 -9.87
CA PRO A 86 8.56 19.87 -8.77
C PRO A 86 7.78 19.30 -7.58
N ASP A 87 8.03 19.84 -6.38
CA ASP A 87 7.38 19.34 -5.16
C ASP A 87 5.85 19.43 -5.21
N GLU A 88 5.29 20.38 -5.95
CA GLU A 88 3.84 20.49 -6.13
C GLU A 88 3.26 19.27 -6.84
N VAL A 89 3.93 18.78 -7.87
CA VAL A 89 3.54 17.59 -8.63
C VAL A 89 3.72 16.34 -7.76
N LYS A 90 4.82 16.25 -7.01
CA LYS A 90 5.05 15.15 -6.05
C LYS A 90 3.98 15.11 -4.97
N ARG A 91 3.60 16.28 -4.44
CA ARG A 91 2.52 16.43 -3.43
C ARG A 91 1.16 16.03 -4.01
N ALA A 92 0.84 16.48 -5.23
CA ALA A 92 -0.39 16.10 -5.90
C ALA A 92 -0.47 14.59 -6.12
N LEU A 93 0.64 13.96 -6.56
CA LEU A 93 0.75 12.51 -6.69
C LEU A 93 0.59 11.78 -5.36
N ALA A 94 1.16 12.28 -4.26
CA ALA A 94 0.98 11.69 -2.94
C ALA A 94 -0.49 11.71 -2.48
N ILE A 95 -1.20 12.84 -2.71
CA ILE A 95 -2.63 12.98 -2.42
C ILE A 95 -3.45 12.01 -3.28
N LEU A 96 -3.17 11.94 -4.58
CA LEU A 96 -3.86 11.05 -5.52
C LEU A 96 -3.62 9.57 -5.21
N ALA A 97 -2.41 9.22 -4.76
CA ALA A 97 -2.03 7.86 -4.36
C ALA A 97 -2.56 7.47 -2.97
N GLY A 98 -3.36 8.31 -2.31
CA GLY A 98 -3.90 8.04 -0.97
C GLY A 98 -2.84 7.95 0.13
N SER A 99 -1.59 8.27 -0.20
CA SER A 99 -0.44 8.15 0.68
C SER A 99 -0.22 9.50 1.36
N ARG A 100 -0.53 9.58 2.65
CA ARG A 100 -0.15 10.73 3.48
C ARG A 100 1.38 10.74 3.60
N ALA A 101 2.08 11.34 2.64
CA ALA A 101 3.51 11.59 2.78
C ALA A 101 3.72 12.61 3.92
N PRO A 102 4.71 12.41 4.80
CA PRO A 102 5.03 13.37 5.84
C PRO A 102 5.56 14.63 5.17
N VAL A 103 4.97 15.77 5.53
CA VAL A 103 5.50 17.08 5.16
C VAL A 103 6.91 17.16 5.75
N ALA A 104 7.92 17.18 4.88
CA ALA A 104 9.28 17.45 5.28
C ALA A 104 9.32 18.83 5.96
N ALA A 105 9.63 18.85 7.25
CA ALA A 105 9.94 20.05 8.00
C ALA A 105 11.28 20.59 7.48
N GLY A 106 11.20 21.59 6.60
CA GLY A 106 12.32 22.44 6.24
C GLY A 106 12.33 23.65 7.16
N ASN A 107 13.33 23.70 8.02
CA ASN A 107 13.66 24.83 8.88
C ASN A 107 13.85 26.12 8.06
N ASN A 108 13.44 27.26 8.61
CA ASN A 108 14.23 28.46 8.46
C ASN A 108 14.25 29.23 9.78
N GLU A 109 15.46 29.32 10.34
CA GLU A 109 15.85 30.22 11.41
C GLU A 109 15.74 31.68 10.94
N GLY A 110 15.59 32.59 11.89
CA GLY A 110 15.85 34.01 11.71
C GLY A 110 14.64 34.91 11.91
N ASP A 111 14.34 35.27 13.15
CA ASP A 111 14.70 36.59 13.64
C ASP A 111 14.45 36.67 15.16
N VAL A 112 15.53 36.77 15.93
CA VAL A 112 15.49 37.42 17.24
C VAL A 112 16.26 38.72 17.06
N PRO A 113 15.65 39.84 17.43
CA PRO A 113 16.34 40.66 18.42
C PRO A 113 15.44 41.03 19.61
N GLU A 114 16.11 41.05 20.75
CA GLU A 114 15.73 41.61 22.05
C GLU A 114 15.40 43.13 22.00
N THR A 115 14.98 43.61 23.18
CA THR A 115 14.90 44.98 23.72
C THR A 115 13.52 45.64 23.59
N ASP A 116 12.87 46.15 24.65
CA ASP A 116 13.23 46.46 26.06
C ASP A 116 12.10 46.03 27.01
#